data_AF-A0A1V5GQX7-F1
#
_entry.id   AF-A0A1V5GQX7-F1
#
_cell.length_a   1.000
_cell.length_b   1.000
_cell.length_c   1.000
_cell.angle_alpha   90.00
_cell.angle_beta   90.00
_cell.angle_gamma   90.00
#
_symmetry.space_group_name_H-M   'P 1'
#
loop_
_entity.id
_entity.type
_entity.pdbx_description
1 polymer ?
#
loop_
_entity_poly.entity_id
_entity_poly.type
_entity_poly.pdbx_seq_one_letter_code
_entity_poly.pdbx_strand_id
1 'polypeptide(L)'
;MAAFSNCKSLESIKIPEGCKLGNDVFMNCTSLAEVKLPENIDISNAMFKDTPWLDSIRKGGELIIFNNKVFDGTQCKGEVVIPEGVTEICGHAFDGSEITSVKFPDSLKTIGNYAFSNCNKLEEFTIPDGIGTISGGMFCGCENLKKVNIPDSVTVIESDAFEFCTGLTEFTVPASVKSVGMAFEYADRLKTITILNPECFIAPDGENFLTMPMSTTVRGYADSTAYRFAYGSKRNFEVISPIGDANCDNNVDISDAVLIMQSISNPSKYGEKGTEKNHITAQGKVNGDVYNKGDGITNKDALSIQKLLLQLIDKLPESEMNTTSENDK
;
A
#
# COMPACT_ATOMS: atom_id res chain seq x y z
N MET A 1 4.07 -16.98 21.36
CA MET A 1 4.99 -17.58 22.35
C MET A 1 5.88 -18.56 21.60
N ALA A 2 7.19 -18.38 21.61
CA ALA A 2 8.15 -19.15 20.83
C ALA A 2 8.47 -20.49 21.52
N ALA A 3 7.54 -21.45 21.40
CA ALA A 3 7.45 -22.64 22.28
C ALA A 3 8.73 -23.49 22.36
N PHE A 4 9.53 -23.55 21.28
CA PHE A 4 10.79 -24.28 21.23
C PHE A 4 12.00 -23.38 20.95
N SER A 5 11.85 -22.05 20.96
CA SER A 5 12.97 -21.16 20.65
C SER A 5 14.14 -21.42 21.60
N ASN A 6 15.35 -21.45 21.05
CA ASN A 6 16.59 -21.79 21.75
C ASN A 6 16.65 -23.23 22.31
N CYS A 7 15.77 -24.14 21.89
CA CYS A 7 15.88 -25.54 22.27
C CYS A 7 17.06 -26.21 21.54
N LYS A 8 18.24 -26.18 22.17
CA LYS A 8 19.49 -26.70 21.60
C LYS A 8 19.55 -28.23 21.53
N SER A 9 18.58 -28.94 22.11
CA SER A 9 18.52 -30.41 22.14
C SER A 9 17.46 -31.01 21.21
N LEU A 10 16.60 -30.20 20.59
CA LEU A 10 15.58 -30.70 19.67
C LEU A 10 16.24 -31.07 18.33
N GLU A 11 16.27 -32.36 17.99
CA GLU A 11 16.94 -32.86 16.78
C GLU A 11 15.98 -33.06 15.60
N SER A 12 14.74 -33.45 15.88
CA SER A 12 13.72 -33.69 14.87
C SER A 12 12.33 -33.30 15.35
N ILE A 13 11.46 -32.91 14.42
CA ILE A 13 10.04 -32.69 14.70
C ILE A 13 9.15 -33.01 13.51
N LYS A 14 7.97 -33.56 13.80
CA LYS A 14 6.87 -33.66 12.86
C LYS A 14 5.77 -32.70 13.29
N ILE A 15 5.46 -31.73 12.44
CA ILE A 15 4.41 -30.75 12.71
C ILE A 15 3.07 -31.34 12.20
N PRO A 16 2.04 -31.47 13.07
CA PRO A 16 0.74 -31.99 12.65
C PRO A 16 -0.02 -31.03 11.74
N GLU A 17 -0.92 -31.58 10.91
CA GLU A 17 -1.91 -30.81 10.15
C GLU A 17 -2.76 -29.92 11.08
N GLY A 18 -3.11 -28.72 10.60
CA GLY A 18 -3.95 -27.76 11.33
C GLY A 18 -3.27 -27.08 12.53
N CYS A 19 -1.96 -27.31 12.75
CA CYS A 19 -1.22 -26.64 13.82
C CYS A 19 -1.01 -25.16 13.47
N LYS A 20 -1.43 -24.27 14.37
CA LYS A 20 -1.09 -22.84 14.30
C LYS A 20 0.20 -22.61 15.06
N LEU A 21 1.27 -22.36 14.34
CA LEU A 21 2.56 -22.02 14.92
C LEU A 21 2.67 -20.50 15.02
N GLY A 22 3.26 -20.02 16.10
CA GLY A 22 3.62 -18.61 16.22
C GLY A 22 4.90 -18.31 15.46
N ASN A 23 5.26 -17.03 15.43
CA ASN A 23 6.57 -16.61 14.96
C ASN A 23 7.68 -17.25 15.84
N ASP A 24 8.81 -17.57 15.21
CA ASP A 24 10.06 -17.96 15.86
C ASP A 24 10.01 -19.25 16.70
N VAL A 25 8.99 -20.10 16.50
CA VAL A 25 8.77 -21.29 17.34
C VAL A 25 9.99 -22.20 17.43
N PHE A 26 10.79 -22.36 16.36
CA PHE A 26 12.00 -23.17 16.33
C PHE A 26 13.28 -22.34 16.13
N MET A 27 13.21 -21.02 16.31
CA MET A 27 14.38 -20.16 16.17
C MET A 27 15.49 -20.64 17.10
N ASN A 28 16.74 -20.60 16.64
CA ASN A 28 17.90 -20.96 17.43
C ASN A 28 17.90 -22.41 17.95
N CYS A 29 17.12 -23.32 17.36
CA CYS A 29 17.22 -24.76 17.61
C CYS A 29 18.42 -25.35 16.85
N THR A 30 19.63 -25.15 17.39
CA THR A 30 20.89 -25.46 16.67
C THR A 30 21.16 -26.94 16.43
N SER A 31 20.31 -27.84 16.94
CA SER A 31 20.39 -29.28 16.67
C SER A 31 19.26 -29.77 15.76
N LEU A 32 18.28 -28.91 15.42
CA LEU A 32 17.10 -29.31 14.65
C LEU A 32 17.47 -29.54 13.19
N ALA A 33 17.64 -30.81 12.82
CA ALA A 33 18.11 -31.23 11.50
C ALA A 33 17.01 -31.88 10.65
N GLU A 34 15.92 -32.37 11.25
CA GLU A 34 14.80 -32.99 10.53
C GLU A 34 13.47 -32.34 10.90
N VAL A 35 12.81 -31.70 9.93
CA VAL A 35 11.46 -31.15 10.09
C VAL A 35 10.55 -31.76 9.02
N LYS A 36 9.41 -32.28 9.44
CA LYS A 36 8.31 -32.72 8.55
C LYS A 36 7.17 -31.72 8.65
N LEU A 37 6.98 -30.96 7.57
CA LEU A 37 5.94 -29.95 7.43
C LEU A 37 4.65 -30.57 6.85
N PRO A 38 3.47 -30.19 7.36
CA PRO A 38 2.18 -30.53 6.75
C PRO A 38 1.92 -29.72 5.47
N GLU A 39 0.88 -30.07 4.70
CA GLU A 39 0.56 -29.41 3.43
C GLU A 39 0.07 -27.96 3.64
N ASN A 40 -0.82 -27.77 4.61
CA ASN A 40 -1.51 -26.49 4.83
C ASN A 40 -1.12 -25.88 6.17
N ILE A 41 0.08 -25.32 6.24
CA ILE A 41 0.55 -24.58 7.41
C ILE A 41 1.00 -23.16 7.06
N ASP A 42 0.71 -22.25 7.98
CA ASP A 42 1.24 -20.90 7.99
C ASP A 42 2.61 -20.95 8.69
N ILE A 43 3.66 -20.84 7.88
CA ILE A 43 5.06 -20.92 8.31
C ILE A 43 5.83 -19.76 7.70
N SER A 44 6.79 -19.24 8.46
CA SER A 44 7.82 -18.33 7.99
C SER A 44 9.18 -19.03 8.06
N ASN A 45 10.14 -18.63 7.21
CA ASN A 45 11.51 -19.13 7.37
C ASN A 45 12.13 -18.67 8.70
N ALA A 46 11.72 -17.51 9.23
CA ALA A 46 12.14 -16.98 10.54
C ALA A 46 11.83 -17.97 11.68
N MET A 47 10.75 -18.75 11.55
CA MET A 47 10.42 -19.85 12.46
C MET A 47 11.55 -20.87 12.62
N PHE A 48 12.37 -21.07 11.59
CA PHE A 48 13.48 -22.02 11.55
C PHE A 48 14.84 -21.33 11.44
N LYS A 49 14.92 -20.03 11.76
CA LYS A 49 16.17 -19.28 11.77
C LYS A 49 17.19 -19.94 12.70
N ASP A 50 18.45 -20.00 12.26
CA ASP A 50 19.55 -20.62 12.99
C ASP A 50 19.32 -22.12 13.32
N THR A 51 18.73 -22.86 12.37
CA THR A 51 18.55 -24.33 12.45
C THR A 51 19.32 -25.06 11.35
N PRO A 52 19.94 -26.22 11.64
CA PRO A 52 20.57 -27.06 10.62
C PRO A 52 19.61 -27.53 9.52
N TRP A 53 18.31 -27.67 9.81
CA TRP A 53 17.29 -28.02 8.83
C TRP A 53 17.14 -26.93 7.76
N LEU A 54 17.04 -25.66 8.17
CA LEU A 54 16.96 -24.54 7.23
C LEU A 54 18.24 -24.44 6.37
N ASP A 55 19.42 -24.65 6.98
CA ASP A 55 20.69 -24.68 6.25
C ASP A 55 20.74 -25.84 5.23
N SER A 56 20.12 -26.98 5.55
CA SER A 56 20.07 -28.14 4.67
C SER A 56 19.21 -27.88 3.43
N ILE A 57 18.01 -27.30 3.60
CA ILE A 57 17.13 -27.02 2.46
C ILE A 57 17.71 -25.94 1.53
N ARG A 58 18.43 -24.96 2.07
CA ARG A 58 19.12 -23.90 1.30
C ARG A 58 20.21 -24.43 0.36
N LYS A 59 20.76 -25.62 0.64
CA LYS A 59 21.69 -26.28 -0.31
C LYS A 59 20.99 -26.72 -1.60
N GLY A 60 19.66 -26.80 -1.61
CA GLY A 60 18.87 -27.16 -2.77
C GLY A 60 18.65 -26.03 -3.79
N GLY A 61 18.94 -24.78 -3.44
CA GLY A 61 18.78 -23.63 -4.34
C GLY A 61 18.60 -22.31 -3.60
N GLU A 62 18.63 -21.20 -4.34
CA GLU A 62 18.45 -19.86 -3.78
C GLU A 62 16.97 -19.52 -3.51
N LEU A 63 16.06 -20.09 -4.32
CA LEU A 63 14.61 -19.94 -4.20
C LEU A 63 14.00 -21.29 -3.83
N ILE A 64 13.55 -21.41 -2.58
CA ILE A 64 12.97 -22.61 -2.01
C ILE A 64 11.44 -22.48 -1.99
N ILE A 65 10.79 -23.38 -2.71
CA ILE A 65 9.33 -23.43 -2.85
C ILE A 65 8.83 -24.77 -2.30
N PHE A 66 7.84 -24.73 -1.43
CA PHE A 66 7.15 -25.91 -0.91
C PHE A 66 5.64 -25.70 -1.01
N ASN A 67 4.93 -26.70 -1.56
CA ASN A 67 3.46 -26.70 -1.66
C ASN A 67 2.90 -25.40 -2.25
N ASN A 68 3.49 -24.94 -3.37
CA ASN A 68 3.12 -23.69 -4.04
C ASN A 68 3.33 -22.42 -3.20
N LYS A 69 4.20 -22.47 -2.19
CA LYS A 69 4.58 -21.31 -1.37
C LYS A 69 6.06 -21.04 -1.48
N VAL A 70 6.45 -19.78 -1.66
CA VAL A 70 7.85 -19.38 -1.50
C VAL A 70 8.16 -19.39 -0.02
N PHE A 71 8.98 -20.36 0.39
CA PHE A 71 9.36 -20.56 1.78
C PHE A 71 10.61 -19.77 2.15
N ASP A 72 11.64 -19.80 1.30
CA ASP A 72 12.90 -19.09 1.54
C ASP A 72 13.54 -18.65 0.20
N GLY A 73 13.68 -17.35 0.04
CA GLY A 73 14.40 -16.67 -1.02
C GLY A 73 15.50 -15.74 -0.48
N THR A 74 15.91 -15.89 0.78
CA THR A 74 16.88 -14.99 1.44
C THR A 74 18.25 -14.97 0.76
N GLN A 75 18.61 -16.04 0.04
CA GLN A 75 19.86 -16.14 -0.72
C GLN A 75 19.73 -15.64 -2.16
N CYS A 76 18.53 -15.31 -2.62
CA CYS A 76 18.32 -14.76 -3.96
C CYS A 76 19.01 -13.41 -4.13
N LYS A 77 19.38 -13.09 -5.38
CA LYS A 77 20.00 -11.82 -5.77
C LYS A 77 19.48 -11.36 -7.12
N GLY A 78 19.49 -10.05 -7.36
CA GLY A 78 19.09 -9.51 -8.67
C GLY A 78 17.59 -9.62 -8.92
N GLU A 79 17.18 -9.90 -10.17
CA GLU A 79 15.77 -10.13 -10.50
C GLU A 79 15.39 -11.58 -10.17
N VAL A 80 14.29 -11.77 -9.45
CA VAL A 80 13.73 -13.09 -9.15
C VAL A 80 12.43 -13.29 -9.90
N VAL A 81 12.25 -14.48 -10.50
CA VAL A 81 10.99 -14.89 -11.13
C VAL A 81 10.32 -15.94 -10.26
N ILE A 82 9.15 -15.61 -9.72
CA ILE A 82 8.33 -16.55 -8.97
C ILE A 82 7.52 -17.37 -9.98
N PRO A 83 7.61 -18.71 -9.98
CA PRO A 83 7.00 -19.55 -11.01
C PRO A 83 5.47 -19.61 -10.88
N GLU A 84 4.80 -19.84 -12.00
CA GLU A 84 3.36 -20.10 -12.06
C GLU A 84 2.93 -21.24 -11.14
N GLY A 85 1.73 -21.10 -10.57
CA GLY A 85 1.18 -22.03 -9.59
C GLY A 85 1.54 -21.69 -8.15
N VAL A 86 2.53 -20.84 -7.89
CA VAL A 86 2.77 -20.29 -6.56
C VAL A 86 1.61 -19.40 -6.14
N THR A 87 1.06 -19.65 -4.96
CA THR A 87 -0.10 -18.94 -4.42
C THR A 87 0.23 -18.04 -3.24
N GLU A 88 1.40 -18.21 -2.63
CA GLU A 88 1.78 -17.49 -1.41
C GLU A 88 3.29 -17.23 -1.34
N ILE A 89 3.67 -16.06 -0.84
CA ILE A 89 5.03 -15.77 -0.37
C ILE A 89 4.96 -15.73 1.15
N CYS A 90 5.66 -16.66 1.81
CA CYS A 90 5.63 -16.78 3.26
C CYS A 90 6.24 -15.55 3.96
N GLY A 91 5.91 -15.36 5.23
CA GLY A 91 6.53 -14.30 6.03
C GLY A 91 8.05 -14.48 6.09
N HIS A 92 8.79 -13.37 6.06
CA HIS A 92 10.25 -13.33 6.01
C HIS A 92 10.92 -14.05 4.81
N ALA A 93 10.16 -14.49 3.80
CA ALA A 93 10.68 -15.31 2.71
C ALA A 93 11.92 -14.70 2.02
N PHE A 94 11.95 -13.39 1.77
CA PHE A 94 13.08 -12.67 1.19
C PHE A 94 13.80 -11.75 2.20
N ASP A 95 13.66 -11.96 3.51
CA ASP A 95 14.30 -11.10 4.52
C ASP A 95 15.83 -11.00 4.31
N GLY A 96 16.33 -9.77 4.14
CA GLY A 96 17.74 -9.48 3.91
C GLY A 96 18.27 -9.88 2.53
N SER A 97 17.42 -10.27 1.60
CA SER A 97 17.81 -10.69 0.26
C SER A 97 18.39 -9.54 -0.57
N GLU A 98 19.36 -9.82 -1.44
CA GLU A 98 19.96 -8.83 -2.34
C GLU A 98 19.17 -8.69 -3.67
N ILE A 99 17.86 -8.92 -3.63
CA ILE A 99 16.99 -8.74 -4.80
C ILE A 99 16.84 -7.27 -5.18
N THR A 100 16.70 -7.06 -6.49
CA THR A 100 16.47 -5.75 -7.12
C THR A 100 15.05 -5.62 -7.67
N SER A 101 14.40 -6.76 -7.97
CA SER A 101 13.03 -6.82 -8.46
C SER A 101 12.50 -8.26 -8.37
N VAL A 102 11.16 -8.40 -8.39
CA VAL A 102 10.48 -9.69 -8.39
C VAL A 102 9.40 -9.68 -9.46
N LYS A 103 9.32 -10.75 -10.25
CA LYS A 103 8.21 -11.03 -11.16
C LYS A 103 7.26 -12.04 -10.51
N PHE A 104 6.01 -11.65 -10.36
CA PHE A 104 4.98 -12.46 -9.72
C PHE A 104 4.14 -13.21 -10.75
N PRO A 105 3.67 -14.43 -10.41
CA PRO A 105 2.70 -15.15 -11.22
C PRO A 105 1.28 -14.62 -10.96
N ASP A 106 0.38 -14.81 -11.91
CA ASP A 106 -1.04 -14.43 -11.78
C ASP A 106 -1.75 -15.26 -10.69
N SER A 107 -1.19 -16.41 -10.32
CA SER A 107 -1.72 -17.29 -9.27
C SER A 107 -1.48 -16.80 -7.84
N LEU A 108 -0.66 -15.75 -7.64
CA LEU A 108 -0.29 -15.27 -6.32
C LEU A 108 -1.49 -14.62 -5.60
N LYS A 109 -1.73 -15.01 -4.35
CA LYS A 109 -2.88 -14.53 -3.56
C LYS A 109 -2.48 -13.77 -2.31
N THR A 110 -1.34 -14.13 -1.70
CA THR A 110 -0.92 -13.60 -0.41
C THR A 110 0.60 -13.39 -0.35
N ILE A 111 0.99 -12.35 0.38
CA ILE A 111 2.38 -12.04 0.70
C ILE A 111 2.43 -11.81 2.22
N GLY A 112 3.24 -12.61 2.92
CA GLY A 112 3.29 -12.62 4.38
C GLY A 112 4.01 -11.42 4.99
N ASN A 113 3.93 -11.32 6.32
CA ASN A 113 4.61 -10.29 7.09
C ASN A 113 6.13 -10.35 6.90
N TYR A 114 6.78 -9.20 6.82
CA TYR A 114 8.23 -9.09 6.60
C TYR A 114 8.75 -9.82 5.35
N ALA A 115 7.89 -10.17 4.38
CA ALA A 115 8.29 -10.98 3.22
C ALA A 115 9.48 -10.40 2.44
N PHE A 116 9.63 -9.07 2.40
CA PHE A 116 10.73 -8.36 1.75
C PHE A 116 11.49 -7.44 2.71
N SER A 117 11.49 -7.72 4.02
CA SER A 117 12.23 -6.88 4.96
C SER A 117 13.73 -6.86 4.64
N ASN A 118 14.41 -5.77 4.95
CA ASN A 118 15.86 -5.57 4.77
C ASN A 118 16.38 -5.84 3.34
N CYS A 119 15.50 -5.82 2.32
CA CYS A 119 15.88 -5.93 0.90
C CYS A 119 16.51 -4.64 0.40
N ASN A 120 17.71 -4.32 0.90
CA ASN A 120 18.38 -3.02 0.70
C ASN A 120 18.82 -2.75 -0.75
N LYS A 121 18.63 -3.68 -1.69
CA LYS A 121 18.87 -3.46 -3.12
C LYS A 121 17.59 -3.13 -3.90
N LEU A 122 16.44 -3.18 -3.24
CA LEU A 122 15.15 -2.86 -3.83
C LEU A 122 14.94 -1.34 -3.83
N GLU A 123 14.85 -0.75 -5.03
CA GLU A 123 14.62 0.70 -5.19
C GLU A 123 13.16 1.03 -5.54
N GLU A 124 12.50 0.15 -6.28
CA GLU A 124 11.11 0.27 -6.64
C GLU A 124 10.42 -1.09 -6.50
N PHE A 125 9.15 -1.08 -6.12
CA PHE A 125 8.34 -2.30 -6.04
C PHE A 125 6.96 -2.06 -6.61
N THR A 126 6.43 -3.05 -7.34
CA THR A 126 5.04 -3.04 -7.79
C THR A 126 4.31 -4.16 -7.07
N ILE A 127 3.32 -3.81 -6.25
CA ILE A 127 2.44 -4.79 -5.64
C ILE A 127 1.61 -5.42 -6.77
N PRO A 128 1.58 -6.76 -6.91
CA PRO A 128 0.80 -7.40 -7.97
C PRO A 128 -0.70 -7.24 -7.73
N ASP A 129 -1.47 -7.21 -8.82
CA ASP A 129 -2.94 -7.14 -8.77
C ASP A 129 -3.51 -8.32 -7.96
N GLY A 130 -4.62 -8.09 -7.26
CA GLY A 130 -5.30 -9.11 -6.45
C GLY A 130 -4.75 -9.23 -5.02
N ILE A 131 -3.60 -8.63 -4.71
CA ILE A 131 -3.15 -8.48 -3.33
C ILE A 131 -3.99 -7.38 -2.63
N GLY A 132 -4.66 -7.77 -1.56
CA GLY A 132 -5.57 -6.91 -0.79
C GLY A 132 -4.91 -6.10 0.33
N THR A 133 -3.72 -6.54 0.78
CA THR A 133 -3.06 -6.02 1.97
C THR A 133 -1.57 -5.89 1.73
N ILE A 134 -1.00 -4.73 2.09
CA ILE A 134 0.43 -4.60 2.34
C ILE A 134 0.63 -4.95 3.81
N SER A 135 1.03 -6.20 4.04
CA SER A 135 1.15 -6.87 5.33
C SER A 135 2.21 -6.24 6.24
N GLY A 136 2.10 -6.53 7.54
CA GLY A 136 2.94 -5.91 8.55
C GLY A 136 4.43 -6.17 8.29
N GLY A 137 5.22 -5.10 8.34
CA GLY A 137 6.66 -5.21 8.12
C GLY A 137 7.10 -5.56 6.69
N MET A 138 6.20 -5.64 5.71
CA MET A 138 6.50 -6.21 4.38
C MET A 138 7.79 -5.67 3.74
N PHE A 139 8.06 -4.37 3.88
CA PHE A 139 9.28 -3.70 3.41
C PHE A 139 10.12 -3.11 4.55
N CYS A 140 9.91 -3.51 5.80
CA CYS A 140 10.66 -3.00 6.96
C CYS A 140 12.17 -3.04 6.69
N GLY A 141 12.86 -1.93 6.87
CA GLY A 141 14.31 -1.83 6.65
C GLY A 141 14.75 -1.83 5.19
N CYS A 142 13.86 -1.64 4.20
CA CYS A 142 14.27 -1.43 2.81
C CYS A 142 14.77 0.01 2.60
N GLU A 143 16.01 0.30 3.02
CA GLU A 143 16.56 1.65 3.09
C GLU A 143 16.68 2.36 1.72
N ASN A 144 16.77 1.60 0.63
CA ASN A 144 16.88 2.17 -0.72
C ASN A 144 15.55 2.24 -1.47
N LEU A 145 14.44 1.78 -0.87
CA LEU A 145 13.13 1.80 -1.50
C LEU A 145 12.63 3.24 -1.63
N LYS A 146 12.46 3.69 -2.88
CA LYS A 146 12.04 5.06 -3.23
C LYS A 146 10.59 5.12 -3.69
N LYS A 147 10.07 4.03 -4.27
CA LYS A 147 8.75 4.01 -4.89
C LYS A 147 8.07 2.67 -4.72
N VAL A 148 6.77 2.72 -4.40
CA VAL A 148 5.90 1.55 -4.38
C VAL A 148 4.67 1.85 -5.21
N ASN A 149 4.43 1.07 -6.26
CA ASN A 149 3.21 1.14 -7.04
C ASN A 149 2.16 0.24 -6.37
N ILE A 150 1.06 0.86 -5.93
CA ILE A 150 -0.03 0.20 -5.19
C ILE A 150 -1.26 0.15 -6.11
N PRO A 151 -1.75 -1.04 -6.49
CA PRO A 151 -2.95 -1.19 -7.31
C PRO A 151 -4.22 -0.97 -6.47
N ASP A 152 -5.34 -0.75 -7.15
CA ASP A 152 -6.66 -0.51 -6.52
C ASP A 152 -7.18 -1.71 -5.72
N SER A 153 -6.59 -2.91 -5.90
CA SER A 153 -6.93 -4.08 -5.09
C SER A 153 -6.51 -3.94 -3.63
N VAL A 154 -5.50 -3.11 -3.34
CA VAL A 154 -5.01 -2.92 -1.97
C VAL A 154 -5.99 -2.05 -1.19
N THR A 155 -6.46 -2.59 -0.06
CA THR A 155 -7.41 -1.92 0.84
C THR A 155 -6.84 -1.66 2.23
N VAL A 156 -5.72 -2.30 2.59
CA VAL A 156 -5.10 -2.17 3.92
C VAL A 156 -3.57 -2.04 3.78
N ILE A 157 -2.99 -1.09 4.51
CA ILE A 157 -1.56 -1.04 4.80
C ILE A 157 -1.42 -1.28 6.30
N GLU A 158 -0.78 -2.37 6.69
CA GLU A 158 -0.61 -2.73 8.10
C GLU A 158 0.54 -1.96 8.77
N SER A 159 0.67 -2.09 10.09
CA SER A 159 1.77 -1.48 10.84
C SER A 159 3.13 -2.00 10.37
N ASP A 160 4.14 -1.16 10.48
CA ASP A 160 5.54 -1.46 10.17
C ASP A 160 5.82 -1.75 8.67
N ALA A 161 4.80 -1.70 7.80
CA ALA A 161 4.93 -2.05 6.38
C ALA A 161 6.09 -1.36 5.67
N PHE A 162 6.40 -0.12 6.05
CA PHE A 162 7.49 0.71 5.55
C PHE A 162 8.37 1.26 6.68
N GLU A 163 8.45 0.56 7.81
CA GLU A 163 9.33 0.93 8.91
C GLU A 163 10.79 1.01 8.41
N PHE A 164 11.57 2.00 8.87
CA PHE A 164 12.98 2.20 8.46
C PHE A 164 13.21 2.35 6.93
N CYS A 165 12.16 2.58 6.12
CA CYS A 165 12.29 2.84 4.69
C CYS A 165 12.80 4.27 4.42
N THR A 166 14.07 4.53 4.75
CA THR A 166 14.69 5.87 4.65
C THR A 166 14.90 6.35 3.21
N GLY A 167 14.64 5.51 2.20
CA GLY A 167 14.67 5.88 0.79
C GLY A 167 13.43 6.65 0.35
N LEU A 168 12.31 6.47 1.05
CA LEU A 168 11.03 7.10 0.73
C LEU A 168 11.09 8.59 1.05
N THR A 169 10.84 9.43 0.05
CA THR A 169 10.73 10.89 0.24
C THR A 169 9.30 11.39 0.11
N GLU A 170 8.50 10.70 -0.68
CA GLU A 170 7.08 10.94 -0.88
C GLU A 170 6.35 9.60 -0.94
N PHE A 171 5.10 9.57 -0.48
CA PHE A 171 4.28 8.38 -0.55
C PHE A 171 2.84 8.76 -0.83
N THR A 172 2.17 8.01 -1.71
CA THR A 172 0.74 8.19 -2.01
C THR A 172 -0.01 6.97 -1.54
N VAL A 173 -0.99 7.18 -0.66
CA VAL A 173 -1.98 6.18 -0.24
C VAL A 173 -3.17 6.31 -1.20
N PRO A 174 -3.44 5.30 -2.06
CA PRO A 174 -4.54 5.34 -3.02
C PRO A 174 -5.91 5.44 -2.37
N ALA A 175 -6.92 5.86 -3.16
CA ALA A 175 -8.29 5.99 -2.69
C ALA A 175 -8.94 4.65 -2.28
N SER A 176 -8.42 3.52 -2.77
CA SER A 176 -8.86 2.17 -2.41
C SER A 176 -8.50 1.78 -0.96
N VAL A 177 -7.46 2.39 -0.39
CA VAL A 177 -6.95 2.04 0.95
C VAL A 177 -7.88 2.58 2.01
N LYS A 178 -8.46 1.68 2.81
CA LYS A 178 -9.41 1.96 3.89
C LYS A 178 -8.73 2.19 5.22
N SER A 179 -7.55 1.62 5.43
CA SER A 179 -6.81 1.78 6.68
C SER A 179 -5.30 1.72 6.49
N VAL A 180 -4.59 2.59 7.21
CA VAL A 180 -3.14 2.63 7.32
C VAL A 180 -2.76 2.48 8.79
N GLY A 181 -1.98 1.44 9.09
CA GLY A 181 -1.38 1.19 10.40
C GLY A 181 -0.24 2.16 10.72
N MET A 182 0.58 1.84 11.72
CA MET A 182 1.80 2.60 12.04
C MET A 182 2.90 2.29 11.02
N ALA A 183 2.66 2.63 9.77
CA ALA A 183 3.35 2.02 8.64
C ALA A 183 4.72 2.64 8.33
N PHE A 184 4.97 3.91 8.69
CA PHE A 184 6.14 4.67 8.25
C PHE A 184 7.03 5.11 9.43
N GLU A 185 7.05 4.35 10.51
CA GLU A 185 7.94 4.63 11.64
C GLU A 185 9.42 4.61 11.18
N TYR A 186 10.22 5.57 11.64
CA TYR A 186 11.63 5.75 11.25
C TYR A 186 11.90 5.91 9.74
N ALA A 187 10.89 6.23 8.93
CA ALA A 187 11.06 6.61 7.54
C ALA A 187 11.59 8.06 7.41
N ASP A 188 12.72 8.38 8.02
CA ASP A 188 13.18 9.73 8.38
C ASP A 188 13.28 10.75 7.23
N ARG A 189 13.32 10.28 5.97
CA ARG A 189 13.38 11.13 4.78
C ARG A 189 12.01 11.38 4.13
N LEU A 190 10.94 10.80 4.67
CA LEU A 190 9.57 10.98 4.19
C LEU A 190 9.11 12.41 4.46
N LYS A 191 9.08 13.23 3.41
CA LYS A 191 8.69 14.64 3.48
C LYS A 191 7.20 14.84 3.32
N THR A 192 6.57 13.99 2.50
CA THR A 192 5.16 14.18 2.14
C THR A 192 4.45 12.84 2.07
N ILE A 193 3.29 12.74 2.71
CA ILE A 193 2.34 11.65 2.47
C ILE A 193 1.05 12.24 1.89
N THR A 194 0.56 11.70 0.79
CA THR A 194 -0.72 12.09 0.18
C THR A 194 -1.74 10.99 0.39
N ILE A 195 -2.87 11.30 1.02
CA ILE A 195 -3.92 10.34 1.35
C ILE A 195 -5.15 10.68 0.51
N LEU A 196 -5.44 9.81 -0.47
CA LEU A 196 -6.49 10.02 -1.47
C LEU A 196 -7.85 9.45 -1.06
N ASN A 197 -7.93 8.70 0.03
CA ASN A 197 -9.21 8.29 0.62
C ASN A 197 -9.58 9.26 1.76
N PRO A 198 -10.65 10.07 1.63
CA PRO A 198 -11.06 11.03 2.67
C PRO A 198 -11.47 10.35 3.97
N GLU A 199 -11.86 9.08 3.93
CA GLU A 199 -12.32 8.27 5.07
C GLU A 199 -11.30 7.20 5.49
N CYS A 200 -10.04 7.30 5.03
CA CYS A 200 -9.00 6.35 5.42
C CYS A 200 -8.80 6.36 6.93
N PHE A 201 -8.95 5.24 7.61
CA PHE A 201 -8.49 5.15 8.99
C PHE A 201 -6.97 5.28 9.03
N ILE A 202 -6.43 6.19 9.83
CA ILE A 202 -4.99 6.39 10.01
C ILE A 202 -4.69 6.10 11.47
N ALA A 203 -3.79 5.15 11.73
CA ALA A 203 -3.36 4.83 13.08
C ALA A 203 -2.85 6.11 13.79
N PRO A 204 -3.30 6.36 15.03
CA PRO A 204 -2.85 7.53 15.77
C PRO A 204 -1.38 7.39 16.18
N ASP A 205 -0.68 8.52 16.29
CA ASP A 205 0.64 8.57 16.90
C ASP A 205 0.55 8.23 18.41
N GLY A 206 1.51 7.44 18.91
CA GLY A 206 1.67 7.10 20.33
C GLY A 206 2.86 7.80 20.99
N GLU A 207 3.05 7.62 22.30
CA GLU A 207 4.13 8.30 23.06
C GLU A 207 5.54 7.94 22.57
N ASN A 208 5.73 6.71 22.09
CA ASN A 208 7.03 6.19 21.68
C ASN A 208 7.10 5.79 20.21
N PHE A 209 5.97 5.77 19.51
CA PHE A 209 5.86 5.20 18.17
C PHE A 209 5.02 6.16 17.32
N LEU A 210 5.50 6.51 16.13
CA LEU A 210 4.83 7.43 15.22
C LEU A 210 4.38 6.70 13.97
N THR A 211 3.23 7.06 13.44
CA THR A 211 2.76 6.55 12.14
C THR A 211 3.67 7.00 11.00
N MET A 212 4.35 8.15 11.15
CA MET A 212 5.34 8.73 10.23
C MET A 212 6.22 9.79 10.93
N PRO A 213 7.38 10.20 10.40
CA PRO A 213 8.23 11.23 11.04
C PRO A 213 7.52 12.55 11.29
N MET A 214 7.72 13.22 12.44
CA MET A 214 7.01 14.48 12.80
C MET A 214 7.14 15.62 11.76
N SER A 215 8.21 15.60 10.95
CA SER A 215 8.48 16.57 9.90
C SER A 215 7.66 16.35 8.62
N THR A 216 7.01 15.18 8.46
CA THR A 216 6.22 14.85 7.28
C THR A 216 5.00 15.76 7.15
N THR A 217 4.87 16.43 6.01
CA THR A 217 3.64 17.11 5.63
C THR A 217 2.60 16.10 5.19
N VAL A 218 1.42 16.15 5.81
CA VAL A 218 0.28 15.33 5.41
C VAL A 218 -0.54 16.08 4.35
N ARG A 219 -0.87 15.41 3.26
CA ARG A 219 -1.76 15.91 2.21
C ARG A 219 -3.06 15.11 2.20
N GLY A 220 -4.18 15.81 2.13
CA GLY A 220 -5.51 15.19 2.14
C GLY A 220 -6.61 16.22 1.88
N TYR A 221 -7.86 15.76 1.69
CA TYR A 221 -8.99 16.66 1.47
C TYR A 221 -9.30 17.50 2.73
N ALA A 222 -9.79 18.71 2.55
CA ALA A 222 -10.42 19.48 3.64
C ALA A 222 -11.56 18.62 4.23
N ASP A 223 -11.59 18.43 5.54
CA ASP A 223 -12.50 17.54 6.29
C ASP A 223 -12.26 16.02 6.23
N SER A 224 -11.14 15.58 5.64
CA SER A 224 -10.75 14.15 5.67
C SER A 224 -10.24 13.68 7.04
N THR A 225 -10.16 12.36 7.21
CA THR A 225 -9.40 11.73 8.30
C THR A 225 -7.93 12.16 8.30
N ALA A 226 -7.33 12.41 7.14
CA ALA A 226 -5.97 12.93 7.01
C ALA A 226 -5.82 14.34 7.60
N TYR A 227 -6.80 15.22 7.36
CA TYR A 227 -6.87 16.54 8.00
C TYR A 227 -6.94 16.42 9.53
N ARG A 228 -7.86 15.58 10.03
CA ARG A 228 -8.04 15.38 11.49
C ARG A 228 -6.80 14.78 12.13
N PHE A 229 -6.17 13.80 11.49
CA PHE A 229 -4.92 13.19 11.91
C PHE A 229 -3.82 14.25 12.03
N ALA A 230 -3.55 14.99 10.95
CA ALA A 230 -2.49 15.99 10.93
C ALA A 230 -2.68 17.07 11.99
N TYR A 231 -3.90 17.57 12.18
CA TYR A 231 -4.20 18.56 13.22
C TYR A 231 -4.04 17.97 14.63
N GLY A 232 -4.59 16.76 14.86
CA GLY A 232 -4.51 16.07 16.15
C GLY A 232 -3.08 15.72 16.56
N SER A 233 -2.23 15.37 15.60
CA SER A 233 -0.81 15.08 15.81
C SER A 233 0.10 16.31 15.66
N LYS A 234 -0.45 17.53 15.48
CA LYS A 234 0.31 18.79 15.33
C LYS A 234 1.32 18.80 14.18
N ARG A 235 0.94 18.24 13.02
CA ARG A 235 1.73 18.18 11.78
C ARG A 235 1.32 19.27 10.80
N ASN A 236 2.19 19.55 9.83
CA ASN A 236 1.82 20.35 8.68
C ASN A 236 0.79 19.61 7.84
N PHE A 237 -0.26 20.31 7.42
CA PHE A 237 -1.27 19.79 6.53
C PHE A 237 -1.36 20.67 5.28
N GLU A 238 -1.36 20.03 4.12
CA GLU A 238 -1.60 20.66 2.82
C GLU A 238 -2.88 20.08 2.21
N VAL A 239 -3.84 20.95 1.92
CA VAL A 239 -5.08 20.53 1.27
C VAL A 239 -4.76 20.02 -0.14
N ILE A 240 -5.23 18.83 -0.49
CA ILE A 240 -5.46 18.49 -1.90
C ILE A 240 -6.81 19.07 -2.27
N SER A 241 -6.81 19.93 -3.29
CA SER A 241 -7.94 20.80 -3.64
C SER A 241 -9.27 20.00 -3.69
N PRO A 242 -10.36 20.52 -3.09
CA PRO A 242 -11.60 19.78 -2.86
C PRO A 242 -12.25 19.30 -4.16
N ILE A 243 -13.07 18.25 -4.06
CA ILE A 243 -13.88 17.78 -5.20
C ILE A 243 -14.85 18.90 -5.57
N GLY A 244 -14.89 19.27 -6.84
CA GLY A 244 -15.60 20.43 -7.38
C GLY A 244 -14.74 21.68 -7.55
N ASP A 245 -13.55 21.75 -6.97
CA ASP A 245 -12.61 22.88 -7.11
C ASP A 245 -11.74 22.67 -8.35
N ALA A 246 -12.29 23.08 -9.49
CA ALA A 246 -11.69 22.94 -10.80
C ALA A 246 -10.56 23.94 -11.05
N ASN A 247 -10.53 25.05 -10.33
CA ASN A 247 -9.51 26.08 -10.48
C ASN A 247 -8.32 25.93 -9.50
N CYS A 248 -8.44 25.00 -8.54
CA CYS A 248 -7.48 24.68 -7.49
C CYS A 248 -7.17 25.84 -6.53
N ASP A 249 -8.16 26.69 -6.23
CA ASP A 249 -8.02 27.81 -5.28
C ASP A 249 -8.43 27.46 -3.84
N ASN A 250 -8.84 26.21 -3.63
CA ASN A 250 -9.36 25.61 -2.39
C ASN A 250 -10.79 26.02 -2.01
N ASN A 251 -11.53 26.66 -2.91
CA ASN A 251 -12.95 26.92 -2.75
C ASN A 251 -13.71 26.17 -3.85
N VAL A 252 -14.82 25.54 -3.49
CA VAL A 252 -15.80 25.08 -4.48
C VAL A 252 -16.81 26.21 -4.63
N ASP A 253 -16.72 26.96 -5.72
CA ASP A 253 -17.61 28.08 -6.02
C ASP A 253 -17.95 28.20 -7.51
N ILE A 254 -18.61 29.30 -7.88
CA ILE A 254 -19.12 29.47 -9.23
C ILE A 254 -17.98 29.59 -10.26
N SER A 255 -16.80 30.03 -9.83
CA SER A 255 -15.63 30.17 -10.70
C SER A 255 -15.12 28.82 -11.19
N ASP A 256 -15.30 27.73 -10.43
CA ASP A 256 -14.97 26.37 -10.87
C ASP A 256 -15.86 25.92 -12.00
N ALA A 257 -17.18 26.08 -11.83
CA ALA A 257 -18.15 25.77 -12.86
C ALA A 257 -17.90 26.61 -14.12
N VAL A 258 -17.57 27.90 -13.95
CA VAL A 258 -17.22 28.80 -15.06
C VAL A 258 -15.95 28.33 -15.76
N LEU A 259 -14.91 27.95 -15.03
CA LEU A 259 -13.66 27.50 -15.60
C LEU A 259 -13.84 26.18 -16.37
N ILE A 260 -14.64 25.25 -15.86
CA ILE A 260 -15.05 24.04 -16.59
C ILE A 260 -15.72 24.43 -17.92
N MET A 261 -16.73 25.30 -17.89
CA MET A 261 -17.43 25.74 -19.11
C MET A 261 -16.49 26.45 -20.10
N GLN A 262 -15.57 27.29 -19.61
CA GLN A 262 -14.56 27.98 -20.42
C GLN A 262 -13.58 27.01 -21.06
N SER A 263 -13.13 26.00 -20.32
CA SER A 263 -12.20 24.97 -20.81
C SER A 263 -12.81 24.10 -21.91
N ILE A 264 -14.10 23.78 -21.81
CA ILE A 264 -14.85 23.04 -22.83
C ILE A 264 -15.05 23.91 -24.07
N SER A 265 -15.43 25.17 -23.87
CA SER A 265 -15.73 26.11 -24.96
C SER A 265 -14.48 26.56 -25.70
N ASN A 266 -13.34 26.66 -25.02
CA ASN A 266 -12.07 27.06 -25.61
C ASN A 266 -10.87 26.31 -24.96
N PRO A 267 -10.66 25.03 -25.32
CA PRO A 267 -9.60 24.21 -24.74
C PRO A 267 -8.20 24.75 -24.98
N SER A 268 -7.98 25.46 -26.09
CA SER A 268 -6.68 26.05 -26.42
C SER A 268 -6.26 27.17 -25.47
N LYS A 269 -7.23 27.82 -24.79
CA LYS A 269 -6.98 28.89 -23.82
C LYS A 269 -7.09 28.42 -22.38
N TYR A 270 -8.14 27.67 -22.06
CA TYR A 270 -8.52 27.34 -20.68
C TYR A 270 -8.50 25.84 -20.38
N GLY A 271 -8.22 24.98 -21.36
CA GLY A 271 -8.00 23.55 -21.14
C GLY A 271 -6.65 23.27 -20.49
N GLU A 272 -6.34 21.98 -20.31
CA GLU A 272 -5.13 21.51 -19.62
C GLU A 272 -3.81 22.05 -20.20
N LYS A 273 -3.79 22.32 -21.51
CA LYS A 273 -2.64 22.90 -22.24
C LYS A 273 -2.90 24.35 -22.67
N GLY A 274 -3.75 25.04 -21.91
CA GLY A 274 -4.23 26.39 -22.20
C GLY A 274 -3.14 27.45 -22.09
N THR A 275 -3.30 28.54 -22.82
CA THR A 275 -2.37 29.69 -22.79
C THR A 275 -2.68 30.73 -21.72
N GLU A 276 -3.88 30.71 -21.14
CA GLU A 276 -4.30 31.70 -20.13
C GLU A 276 -3.79 31.33 -18.74
N LYS A 277 -3.48 32.33 -17.90
CA LYS A 277 -2.92 32.10 -16.55
C LYS A 277 -3.83 31.23 -15.66
N ASN A 278 -5.14 31.35 -15.83
CA ASN A 278 -6.15 30.60 -15.07
C ASN A 278 -6.77 29.51 -15.96
N HIS A 279 -5.94 28.70 -16.61
CA HIS A 279 -6.39 27.52 -17.33
C HIS A 279 -6.57 26.34 -16.37
N ILE A 280 -7.40 25.35 -16.74
CA ILE A 280 -7.55 24.12 -15.97
C ILE A 280 -6.20 23.41 -15.87
N THR A 281 -5.82 23.02 -14.66
CA THR A 281 -4.65 22.16 -14.43
C THR A 281 -5.05 20.69 -14.53
N ALA A 282 -4.06 19.78 -14.55
CA ALA A 282 -4.34 18.36 -14.48
C ALA A 282 -5.14 18.00 -13.20
N GLN A 283 -4.82 18.61 -12.06
CA GLN A 283 -5.56 18.42 -10.80
C GLN A 283 -6.95 19.05 -10.86
N GLY A 284 -7.08 20.25 -11.41
CA GLY A 284 -8.37 20.93 -11.57
C GLY A 284 -9.34 20.16 -12.46
N LYS A 285 -8.82 19.46 -13.47
CA LYS A 285 -9.61 18.55 -14.30
C LYS A 285 -10.13 17.35 -13.51
N VAL A 286 -9.32 16.79 -12.62
CA VAL A 286 -9.71 15.66 -11.74
C VAL A 286 -10.73 16.13 -10.72
N ASN A 287 -10.52 17.30 -10.12
CA ASN A 287 -11.41 17.86 -9.11
C ASN A 287 -12.73 18.31 -9.71
N GLY A 288 -12.70 18.88 -10.91
CA GLY A 288 -13.87 19.35 -11.65
C GLY A 288 -14.63 18.26 -12.39
N ASP A 289 -14.20 16.99 -12.37
CA ASP A 289 -14.91 15.84 -12.94
C ASP A 289 -15.74 15.14 -11.84
N VAL A 290 -16.95 15.65 -11.63
CA VAL A 290 -17.81 15.39 -10.47
C VAL A 290 -19.14 14.73 -10.85
N TYR A 291 -19.42 14.54 -12.13
CA TYR A 291 -20.62 13.92 -12.66
C TYR A 291 -20.20 12.85 -13.66
N ASN A 292 -20.50 11.57 -13.38
CA ASN A 292 -20.06 10.44 -14.20
C ASN A 292 -18.52 10.32 -14.30
N LYS A 293 -17.87 10.49 -13.14
CA LYS A 293 -16.41 10.52 -12.94
C LYS A 293 -15.64 9.58 -13.86
N GLY A 294 -14.66 10.13 -14.58
CA GLY A 294 -13.78 9.41 -15.49
C GLY A 294 -14.13 9.58 -16.97
N ASP A 295 -15.25 10.25 -17.30
CA ASP A 295 -15.53 10.72 -18.67
C ASP A 295 -14.85 12.07 -18.99
N GLY A 296 -14.20 12.66 -17.99
CA GLY A 296 -13.52 13.95 -18.07
C GLY A 296 -14.51 15.10 -17.94
N ILE A 297 -14.00 16.31 -17.71
CA ILE A 297 -14.84 17.48 -17.46
C ILE A 297 -15.86 17.76 -18.59
N THR A 298 -17.13 17.83 -18.21
CA THR A 298 -18.29 18.12 -19.05
C THR A 298 -19.11 19.29 -18.51
N ASN A 299 -20.10 19.73 -19.29
CA ASN A 299 -21.06 20.73 -18.81
C ASN A 299 -21.93 20.22 -17.65
N LYS A 300 -22.04 18.90 -17.47
CA LYS A 300 -22.82 18.31 -16.37
C LYS A 300 -22.08 18.43 -15.04
N ASP A 301 -20.76 18.47 -15.07
CA ASP A 301 -19.92 18.73 -13.91
C ASP A 301 -20.10 20.16 -13.41
N ALA A 302 -19.96 21.12 -14.32
CA ALA A 302 -20.22 22.53 -14.04
C ALA A 302 -21.65 22.73 -13.50
N LEU A 303 -22.63 21.99 -14.04
CA LEU A 303 -24.01 22.04 -13.55
C LEU A 303 -24.14 21.43 -12.15
N SER A 304 -23.40 20.36 -11.84
CA SER A 304 -23.43 19.71 -10.53
C SER A 304 -22.84 20.61 -9.46
N ILE A 305 -21.72 21.30 -9.75
CA ILE A 305 -21.16 22.35 -8.89
C ILE A 305 -22.18 23.46 -8.68
N GLN A 306 -22.79 23.99 -9.75
CA GLN A 306 -23.84 25.02 -9.63
C GLN A 306 -25.02 24.58 -8.76
N LYS A 307 -25.49 23.34 -8.91
CA LYS A 307 -26.57 22.78 -8.10
C LYS A 307 -26.18 22.68 -6.63
N LEU A 308 -24.95 22.29 -6.31
CA LEU A 308 -24.44 22.26 -4.94
C LEU A 308 -24.48 23.67 -4.33
N LEU A 309 -23.97 24.67 -5.06
CA LEU A 309 -23.92 26.07 -4.58
C LEU A 309 -25.30 26.69 -4.36
N LEU A 310 -26.28 26.27 -5.17
CA LEU A 310 -27.68 26.67 -5.03
C LEU A 310 -28.46 25.85 -4.00
N GLN A 311 -27.81 24.92 -3.29
CA GLN A 311 -28.43 24.02 -2.31
C GLN A 311 -29.57 23.18 -2.93
N LEU A 312 -29.46 22.86 -4.22
CA LEU A 312 -30.37 21.96 -4.92
C LEU A 312 -29.99 20.49 -4.74
N ILE A 313 -28.76 20.24 -4.31
CA ILE A 313 -28.22 18.94 -3.90
C ILE A 313 -27.37 19.14 -2.64
N ASP A 314 -27.36 18.14 -1.75
CA ASP A 314 -26.62 18.21 -0.49
C ASP A 314 -25.13 17.87 -0.64
N LYS A 315 -24.78 17.13 -1.71
CA LYS A 315 -23.41 16.77 -2.07
C LYS A 315 -23.26 16.57 -3.57
N LEU A 316 -22.03 16.67 -4.08
CA LEU A 316 -21.72 16.32 -5.47
C LEU A 316 -21.94 14.81 -5.70
N PRO A 317 -22.37 14.40 -6.91
CA PRO A 317 -22.60 13.00 -7.22
C PRO A 317 -21.29 12.20 -7.03
N GLU A 318 -21.31 11.20 -6.14
CA GLU A 318 -20.27 10.18 -6.11
C GLU A 318 -20.50 9.20 -7.28
N SER A 319 -19.42 8.64 -7.82
CA SER A 319 -19.45 7.71 -8.95
C SER A 319 -20.50 6.60 -8.75
N GLU A 320 -21.55 6.57 -9.57
CA GLU A 320 -22.31 5.34 -9.77
C GLU A 320 -21.42 4.41 -10.61
N MET A 321 -20.70 3.51 -9.95
CA MET A 321 -20.31 2.26 -10.62
C MET A 321 -21.61 1.53 -10.93
N ASN A 322 -21.95 1.51 -12.22
CA ASN A 322 -23.01 0.71 -12.81
C ASN A 322 -23.16 -0.64 -12.08
N THR A 323 -24.27 -0.83 -11.37
CA THR A 323 -24.90 -2.15 -11.26
C THR A 323 -26.22 -2.07 -12.00
N THR A 324 -26.19 -2.48 -13.27
CA THR A 324 -27.40 -2.86 -13.99
C THR A 324 -28.01 -4.08 -13.32
N SER A 325 -29.30 -4.02 -13.03
CA SER A 325 -30.18 -5.11 -13.44
C SER A 325 -31.57 -4.54 -13.76
N GLU A 326 -31.85 -4.51 -15.07
CA GLU A 326 -33.17 -4.80 -15.60
C GLU A 326 -33.68 -6.17 -15.11
N ASN A 327 -34.98 -6.40 -15.29
CA ASN A 327 -35.82 -7.54 -14.88
C ASN A 327 -36.41 -7.36 -13.47
N ASP A 328 -37.71 -7.46 -13.21
CA ASP A 328 -38.86 -7.91 -14.00
C ASP A 328 -40.12 -7.61 -13.18
N LYS A 329 -41.18 -7.15 -13.88
CA LYS A 329 -42.62 -7.07 -13.50
C LYS A 329 -43.11 -5.94 -12.58
#